data_AF-A0A5B7FW68-F1
#
_entry.id   AF-A0A5B7FW68-F1
#
_cell.length_a   1.000
_cell.length_b   1.000
_cell.length_c   1.000
_cell.angle_alpha   90.00
_cell.angle_beta   90.00
_cell.angle_gamma   90.00
#
_symmetry.space_group_name_H-M   'P 1'
#
loop_
_entity.id
_entity.type
_entity.pdbx_description
1 polymer ?
#
loop_
_entity_poly.entity_id
_entity_poly.type
_entity_poly.pdbx_seq_one_letter_code
_entity_poly.pdbx_strand_id
1 'polypeptide(L)'
;MVCPLSIIIGEHVWLVLDGPVDAIWIENLNSVLDDNRTLTLANGDRIPMSPTCKVIFEPSNIDNASPATVSRNGMVYMSSSGLDWQPLLQAWLRTRPHHEQGVLTELFSKTFPALFTWAKQNVRFCLPVLEVNIITQASKVLEGLLPDETVPQHHHNRRNHDPDTEEIQPGLGFTFVWPRLHIYT
;
A
#
# COMPACT_ATOMS: atom_id res chain seq x y z
N MET A 1 5.49 23.00 28.23
CA MET A 1 5.84 22.07 27.14
C MET A 1 4.61 21.20 26.93
N VAL A 2 3.77 21.57 25.96
CA VAL A 2 2.41 21.02 25.78
C VAL A 2 2.49 19.94 24.71
N CYS A 3 1.98 18.74 24.99
CA CYS A 3 1.91 17.63 24.04
C CYS A 3 1.19 18.06 22.74
N PRO A 4 1.75 17.82 21.55
CA PRO A 4 1.12 18.22 20.29
C PRO A 4 -0.02 17.27 19.84
N LEU A 5 -0.43 16.29 20.66
CA LEU A 5 -1.70 15.59 20.45
C LEU A 5 -2.86 16.39 21.05
N SER A 6 -3.04 17.63 20.59
CA SER A 6 -4.37 18.25 20.63
C SER A 6 -5.20 17.59 19.52
N ILE A 7 -5.57 16.31 19.75
CA ILE A 7 -6.57 15.65 18.92
C ILE A 7 -7.82 16.51 19.02
N ILE A 8 -8.28 17.02 17.88
CA ILE A 8 -9.47 17.86 17.79
C ILE A 8 -10.64 17.04 18.36
N ILE A 9 -11.28 17.58 19.41
CA ILE A 9 -12.41 16.95 20.07
C ILE A 9 -13.54 16.84 19.04
N GLY A 10 -13.80 15.62 18.56
CA GLY A 10 -14.84 15.33 17.56
C GLY A 10 -14.36 14.51 16.35
N GLU A 11 -13.05 14.33 16.16
CA GLU A 11 -12.51 13.57 15.02
C GLU A 11 -12.18 12.11 15.37
N HIS A 12 -12.39 11.22 14.40
CA HIS A 12 -11.99 9.82 14.49
C HIS A 12 -10.53 9.68 14.04
N VAL A 13 -9.67 9.29 14.98
CA VAL A 13 -8.24 9.07 14.72
C VAL A 13 -7.96 7.57 14.63
N TRP A 14 -7.25 7.15 13.60
CA TRP A 14 -6.80 5.77 13.43
C TRP A 14 -5.27 5.73 13.51
N LEU A 15 -4.75 4.93 14.44
CA LEU A 15 -3.34 4.63 14.57
C LEU A 15 -3.08 3.27 13.95
N VAL A 16 -2.33 3.23 12.85
CA VAL A 16 -1.94 1.99 12.17
C VAL A 16 -0.47 1.71 12.52
N LEU A 17 -0.24 0.54 13.12
CA LEU A 17 1.07 0.07 13.55
C LEU A 17 1.45 -1.15 12.70
N ASP A 18 2.33 -0.92 11.72
CA ASP A 18 2.89 -1.95 10.84
C ASP A 18 4.19 -2.50 11.43
N GLY A 19 4.34 -3.82 11.44
CA GLY A 19 5.54 -4.51 11.90
C GLY A 19 5.26 -5.83 12.65
N PRO A 20 6.30 -6.65 12.85
CA PRO A 20 6.16 -7.93 13.53
C PRO A 20 5.78 -7.73 15.00
N VAL A 21 4.86 -8.56 15.50
CA VAL A 21 4.49 -8.57 16.91
C VAL A 21 5.59 -9.25 17.73
N ASP A 22 6.10 -8.50 18.71
CA ASP A 22 7.02 -8.99 19.73
C ASP A 22 6.32 -8.91 21.09
N ALA A 23 6.59 -9.91 21.94
CA ALA A 23 6.04 -10.00 23.28
C ALA A 23 6.33 -8.73 24.12
N ILE A 24 7.49 -8.10 23.94
CA ILE A 24 7.91 -6.95 24.75
C ILE A 24 7.02 -5.73 24.50
N TRP A 25 6.77 -5.38 23.24
CA TRP A 25 6.02 -4.15 22.94
C TRP A 25 4.51 -4.36 23.05
N ILE A 26 4.01 -5.57 22.74
CA ILE A 26 2.57 -5.83 22.89
C ILE A 26 2.15 -5.85 24.37
N GLU A 27 3.03 -6.31 25.27
CA GLU A 27 2.78 -6.27 26.71
C GLU A 27 2.68 -4.84 27.24
N ASN A 28 3.59 -3.96 26.80
CA ASN A 28 3.58 -2.55 27.17
C ASN A 28 2.32 -1.82 26.65
N LEU A 29 1.75 -2.28 25.54
CA LEU A 29 0.52 -1.73 24.95
C LEU A 29 -0.77 -2.31 25.56
N ASN A 30 -0.70 -3.33 26.42
CA ASN A 30 -1.91 -3.90 27.04
C ASN A 30 -2.77 -2.83 27.75
N SER A 31 -2.15 -1.83 28.40
CA SER A 31 -2.88 -0.74 29.07
C SER A 31 -3.64 0.21 28.12
N VAL A 32 -3.20 0.29 26.86
CA VAL A 32 -3.88 1.01 25.78
C VAL A 32 -5.02 0.18 25.20
N LEU A 33 -4.83 -1.14 25.14
CA LEU A 33 -5.77 -2.09 24.54
C LEU A 33 -6.84 -2.58 25.52
N ASP A 34 -6.63 -2.39 26.83
CA ASP A 34 -7.61 -2.67 27.88
C ASP A 34 -8.64 -1.53 28.01
N ASP A 35 -9.65 -1.73 28.86
CA ASP A 35 -10.73 -0.75 29.11
C ASP A 35 -10.22 0.62 29.57
N ASN A 36 -9.01 0.66 30.14
CA ASN A 36 -8.37 1.87 30.64
C ASN A 36 -7.93 2.84 29.53
N ARG A 37 -7.72 2.37 28.29
CA ARG A 37 -7.32 3.19 27.12
C ARG A 37 -6.24 4.24 27.44
N THR A 38 -5.21 3.86 28.18
CA THR A 38 -4.18 4.81 28.65
C THR A 38 -2.81 4.35 28.21
N LEU A 39 -2.09 5.21 27.50
CA LEU A 39 -0.70 4.97 27.13
C LEU A 39 0.20 5.32 28.30
N THR A 40 0.94 4.33 28.80
CA THR A 40 1.95 4.54 29.84
C THR A 40 3.33 4.65 29.18
N LEU A 41 3.95 5.82 29.31
CA LEU A 41 5.29 6.07 28.80
C LEU A 41 6.35 5.51 29.76
N ALA A 42 7.56 5.24 29.26
CA ALA A 42 8.66 4.69 30.06
C ALA A 42 9.11 5.60 31.22
N ASN A 43 8.82 6.90 31.15
CA ASN A 43 9.05 7.86 32.23
C ASN A 43 7.96 7.82 33.32
N GLY A 44 6.92 6.99 33.16
CA GLY A 44 5.79 6.84 34.07
C GLY A 44 4.58 7.74 33.75
N ASP A 45 4.67 8.61 32.74
CA ASP A 45 3.56 9.47 32.36
C ASP A 45 2.41 8.66 31.75
N ARG A 46 1.19 9.09 32.06
CA ARG A 46 -0.04 8.45 31.62
C ARG A 46 -0.81 9.38 30.70
N ILE A 47 -0.93 9.00 29.44
CA ILE A 47 -1.65 9.76 28.43
C ILE A 47 -2.96 9.02 28.12
N PRO A 48 -4.12 9.56 28.52
CA PRO A 48 -5.40 8.95 28.16
C PRO A 48 -5.64 9.10 26.66
N MET A 49 -6.06 8.01 26.02
CA MET A 49 -6.42 7.99 24.60
C MET A 49 -7.83 8.54 24.43
N SER A 50 -8.06 9.29 23.34
CA SER A 50 -9.40 9.74 22.98
C SER A 50 -10.34 8.53 22.78
N PRO A 51 -11.60 8.57 23.25
CA PRO A 51 -12.56 7.50 23.00
C PRO A 51 -12.88 7.29 21.51
N THR A 52 -12.60 8.28 20.65
CA THR A 52 -12.74 8.20 19.19
C THR A 52 -11.52 7.59 18.49
N CYS A 53 -10.43 7.35 19.22
CA CYS A 53 -9.21 6.78 18.67
C CYS A 53 -9.34 5.26 18.52
N LYS A 54 -8.88 4.74 17.38
CA LYS A 54 -8.80 3.31 17.10
C LYS A 54 -7.36 2.94 16.77
N VAL A 55 -6.91 1.78 17.25
CA VAL A 55 -5.58 1.25 16.97
C VAL A 55 -5.73 -0.01 16.13
N ILE A 56 -4.98 -0.09 15.05
CA ILE A 56 -4.89 -1.26 14.17
C ILE A 56 -3.44 -1.71 14.16
N PHE A 57 -3.23 -3.02 14.28
CA PHE A 57 -1.94 -3.65 14.05
C PHE A 57 -1.98 -4.41 12.73
N GLU A 58 -0.93 -4.26 11.93
CA GLU A 58 -0.72 -5.02 10.69
C GLU A 58 0.52 -5.92 10.84
N PRO A 59 0.47 -7.00 11.62
CA PRO A 59 1.59 -7.92 11.74
C PRO A 59 1.53 -9.04 10.69
N SER A 60 2.70 -9.48 10.23
CA SER A 60 2.82 -10.63 9.33
C SER A 60 2.56 -11.97 10.02
N ASN A 61 2.79 -12.05 11.33
CA ASN A 61 2.47 -13.21 12.18
C ASN A 61 2.17 -12.75 13.62
N ILE A 62 1.51 -13.62 14.38
CA ILE A 62 1.16 -13.38 15.80
C ILE A 62 1.75 -14.45 16.73
N ASP A 63 2.78 -15.17 16.28
CA ASP A 63 3.29 -16.36 16.96
C ASP A 63 3.88 -16.05 18.34
N ASN A 64 4.34 -14.81 18.54
CA ASN A 64 4.90 -14.33 19.80
C ASN A 64 3.85 -13.71 20.74
N ALA A 65 2.59 -13.60 20.32
CA ALA A 65 1.53 -13.04 21.15
C ALA A 65 0.91 -14.11 22.05
N SER A 66 0.68 -13.77 23.32
CA SER A 66 -0.02 -14.69 24.24
C SER A 66 -1.50 -14.85 23.84
N PRO A 67 -2.11 -16.04 24.01
CA PRO A 67 -3.55 -16.22 23.74
C PRO A 67 -4.45 -15.26 24.53
N ALA A 68 -4.02 -14.84 25.71
CA ALA A 68 -4.72 -13.88 26.55
C ALA A 68 -4.69 -12.44 26.01
N THR A 69 -3.64 -12.08 25.26
CA THR A 69 -3.54 -10.78 24.56
C THR A 69 -4.42 -10.79 23.32
N VAL A 70 -4.38 -11.86 22.55
CA VAL A 70 -5.17 -12.00 21.31
C VAL A 70 -6.66 -12.03 21.61
N SER A 71 -7.09 -12.62 22.73
CA SER A 71 -8.52 -12.72 23.09
C SER A 71 -9.19 -11.38 23.42
N ARG A 72 -8.41 -10.35 23.77
CA ARG A 72 -8.91 -9.00 24.06
C ARG A 72 -9.08 -8.14 22.79
N ASN A 73 -8.52 -8.58 21.67
CA ASN A 73 -8.48 -7.82 20.44
C ASN A 73 -9.38 -8.45 19.36
N GLY A 74 -9.89 -7.60 18.46
CA GLY A 74 -10.59 -8.07 17.26
C GLY A 74 -9.59 -8.56 16.22
N MET A 75 -9.57 -9.86 15.95
CA MET A 75 -8.68 -10.47 14.97
C MET A 75 -9.35 -10.58 13.60
N VAL A 76 -8.69 -10.04 12.57
CA VAL A 76 -9.10 -10.19 11.17
C VAL A 76 -8.00 -10.94 10.43
N TYR A 77 -8.31 -12.13 9.93
CA TYR A 77 -7.37 -12.92 9.14
C TYR A 77 -7.57 -12.63 7.65
N MET A 78 -6.50 -12.24 6.96
CA MET A 78 -6.49 -12.07 5.52
C MET A 78 -5.76 -13.25 4.87
N SER A 79 -6.45 -14.00 4.02
CA SER A 79 -5.82 -15.09 3.27
C SER A 79 -4.91 -14.52 2.18
N SER A 80 -3.75 -15.13 1.99
CA SER A 80 -2.86 -14.85 0.86
C SER A 80 -3.52 -15.12 -0.50
N SER A 81 -4.56 -15.97 -0.53
CA SER A 81 -5.38 -16.22 -1.73
C SER A 81 -6.36 -15.08 -2.06
N GLY A 82 -6.49 -14.06 -1.21
CA GLY A 82 -7.31 -12.88 -1.51
C GLY A 82 -6.53 -11.77 -2.22
N LEU A 83 -5.20 -11.87 -2.26
CA LEU A 83 -4.29 -10.88 -2.85
C LEU A 83 -3.67 -11.44 -4.12
N ASP A 84 -4.53 -11.81 -5.07
CA ASP A 84 -4.10 -12.31 -6.37
C ASP A 84 -3.37 -11.23 -7.19
N TRP A 85 -2.63 -11.65 -8.20
CA TRP A 85 -1.95 -10.75 -9.11
C TRP A 85 -2.90 -9.93 -10.01
N GLN A 86 -4.12 -10.41 -10.23
CA GLN A 86 -5.05 -9.82 -11.20
C GLN A 86 -5.49 -8.39 -10.82
N PRO A 87 -5.97 -8.10 -9.60
CA PRO A 87 -6.30 -6.74 -9.18
C PRO A 87 -5.15 -5.75 -9.35
N LEU A 88 -3.92 -6.19 -9.05
CA LEU A 88 -2.73 -5.35 -9.18
C LEU A 88 -2.43 -5.02 -10.64
N LEU A 89 -2.49 -6.02 -11.53
CA LEU A 89 -2.33 -5.78 -12.96
C LEU A 89 -3.42 -4.83 -13.48
N GLN A 90 -4.68 -5.03 -13.10
CA GLN A 90 -5.78 -4.17 -13.50
C GLN A 90 -5.60 -2.73 -13.03
N ALA A 91 -5.10 -2.52 -11.81
CA ALA A 91 -4.79 -1.19 -11.29
C ALA A 91 -3.70 -0.49 -12.12
N TRP A 92 -2.64 -1.22 -12.50
CA TRP A 92 -1.58 -0.70 -13.37
C TRP A 92 -2.06 -0.45 -14.80
N LEU A 93 -2.87 -1.33 -15.39
CA LEU A 93 -3.41 -1.14 -16.73
C LEU A 93 -4.28 0.12 -16.85
N ARG A 94 -4.97 0.51 -15.79
CA ARG A 94 -5.75 1.76 -15.75
C ARG A 94 -4.90 3.02 -15.91
N THR A 95 -3.60 2.97 -15.64
CA THR A 95 -2.68 4.09 -15.87
C THR A 95 -2.14 4.13 -17.30
N ARG A 96 -2.38 3.09 -18.11
CA ARG A 96 -1.92 2.98 -19.50
C ARG A 96 -2.98 3.43 -20.52
N PRO A 97 -2.59 3.81 -21.74
CA PRO A 97 -3.52 4.11 -22.83
C PRO A 97 -4.45 2.94 -23.14
N HIS A 98 -5.73 3.24 -23.45
CA HIS A 98 -6.77 2.23 -23.67
C HIS A 98 -6.45 1.23 -24.80
N HIS A 99 -5.68 1.64 -25.80
CA HIS A 99 -5.34 0.76 -26.93
C HIS A 99 -4.35 -0.35 -26.53
N GLU A 100 -3.52 -0.14 -25.50
CA GLU A 100 -2.55 -1.14 -25.01
C GLU A 100 -3.18 -2.10 -23.99
N GLN A 101 -4.20 -1.64 -23.25
CA GLN A 101 -4.78 -2.38 -22.13
C GLN A 101 -5.25 -3.78 -22.54
N GLY A 102 -5.88 -3.92 -23.70
CA GLY A 102 -6.38 -5.20 -24.20
C GLY A 102 -5.24 -6.20 -24.47
N VAL A 103 -4.22 -5.75 -25.20
CA VAL A 103 -3.06 -6.57 -25.58
C VAL A 103 -2.29 -7.03 -24.33
N LEU A 104 -2.04 -6.11 -23.40
CA LEU A 104 -1.31 -6.41 -22.17
C LEU A 104 -2.10 -7.34 -21.25
N THR A 105 -3.41 -7.16 -21.12
CA THR A 105 -4.27 -8.06 -20.35
C THR A 105 -4.21 -9.50 -20.89
N GLU A 106 -4.31 -9.64 -22.21
CA GLU A 106 -4.26 -10.96 -22.85
C GLU A 106 -2.89 -11.62 -22.67
N LEU A 107 -1.80 -10.85 -22.82
CA LEU A 107 -0.43 -11.34 -22.66
C LEU A 107 -0.19 -11.88 -21.23
N PHE A 108 -0.49 -11.08 -20.21
CA PHE A 108 -0.27 -11.50 -18.83
C PHE A 108 -1.19 -12.67 -18.44
N SER A 109 -2.46 -12.67 -18.86
CA SER A 109 -3.39 -13.75 -18.51
C SER A 109 -3.02 -15.11 -19.13
N LYS A 110 -2.46 -15.12 -20.35
CA LYS A 110 -1.97 -16.34 -21.00
C LYS A 110 -0.65 -16.83 -20.44
N THR A 111 0.29 -15.92 -20.18
CA THR A 111 1.68 -16.31 -19.89
C THR A 111 1.94 -16.45 -18.40
N PHE A 112 1.43 -15.54 -17.56
CA PHE A 112 1.84 -15.46 -16.17
C PHE A 112 1.47 -16.70 -15.33
N PRO A 113 0.23 -17.22 -15.34
CA PRO A 113 -0.14 -18.37 -14.50
C PRO A 113 0.67 -19.63 -14.80
N ALA A 114 0.88 -19.91 -16.10
CA ALA A 114 1.65 -21.06 -16.55
C ALA A 114 3.13 -20.92 -16.19
N LEU A 115 3.72 -19.74 -16.45
CA LEU A 115 5.11 -19.46 -16.13
C LEU A 115 5.37 -19.52 -14.62
N PHE A 116 4.48 -18.95 -13.83
CA PHE A 116 4.63 -18.91 -12.39
C PHE A 116 4.49 -20.30 -11.76
N THR A 117 3.54 -21.12 -12.23
CA THR A 117 3.40 -22.51 -11.82
C THR A 117 4.65 -23.32 -12.19
N TRP A 118 5.15 -23.16 -13.41
CA TRP A 118 6.37 -23.80 -13.86
C TRP A 118 7.57 -23.39 -13.02
N ALA A 119 7.72 -22.10 -12.71
CA ALA A 119 8.80 -21.58 -11.89
C ALA A 119 8.74 -22.14 -10.46
N LYS A 120 7.55 -22.19 -9.84
CA LYS A 120 7.35 -22.83 -8.52
C LYS A 120 7.77 -24.31 -8.50
N GLN A 121 7.59 -25.03 -9.60
CA GLN A 121 7.88 -26.47 -9.67
C GLN A 121 9.32 -26.78 -10.06
N ASN A 122 9.93 -25.97 -10.92
CA ASN A 122 11.21 -26.28 -11.56
C ASN A 122 12.36 -25.39 -11.10
N VAL A 123 12.08 -24.27 -10.43
CA VAL A 123 13.08 -23.31 -9.97
C VAL A 123 13.12 -23.28 -8.45
N ARG A 124 14.34 -23.30 -7.91
CA ARG A 124 14.56 -23.06 -6.48
C ARG A 124 14.74 -21.56 -6.25
N PHE A 125 13.70 -20.90 -5.74
CA PHE A 125 13.81 -19.52 -5.32
C PHE A 125 14.74 -19.39 -4.10
N CYS A 126 15.62 -18.38 -4.12
CA CYS A 126 16.50 -18.08 -3.00
C CYS A 126 15.76 -17.45 -1.80
N LEU A 127 14.61 -16.83 -2.07
CA LEU A 127 13.77 -16.10 -1.13
C LEU A 127 12.30 -16.44 -1.38
N PRO A 128 11.41 -16.34 -0.37
CA PRO A 128 9.98 -16.45 -0.61
C PRO A 128 9.51 -15.27 -1.47
N VAL A 129 8.90 -15.58 -2.62
CA VAL A 129 8.41 -14.56 -3.56
C VAL A 129 6.90 -14.64 -3.68
N LEU A 130 6.23 -13.50 -3.47
CA LEU A 130 4.79 -13.34 -3.69
C LEU A 130 4.50 -13.02 -5.16
N GLU A 131 3.36 -13.50 -5.67
CA GLU A 131 2.90 -13.23 -7.04
C GLU A 131 2.81 -11.73 -7.34
N VAL A 132 2.30 -10.97 -6.38
CA VAL A 132 2.17 -9.51 -6.47
C VAL A 132 3.53 -8.81 -6.64
N ASN A 133 4.61 -9.34 -6.06
CA ASN A 133 5.94 -8.75 -6.20
C ASN A 133 6.45 -8.91 -7.63
N ILE A 134 6.28 -10.09 -8.21
CA ILE A 134 6.72 -10.40 -9.58
C ILE A 134 5.96 -9.52 -10.56
N ILE A 135 4.64 -9.40 -10.40
CA ILE A 135 3.80 -8.61 -11.31
C ILE A 135 4.10 -7.12 -11.16
N THR A 136 4.26 -6.61 -9.93
CA THR A 136 4.67 -5.22 -9.71
C THR A 136 5.99 -4.92 -10.43
N GLN A 137 6.97 -5.81 -10.30
CA GLN A 137 8.28 -5.64 -10.93
C GLN A 137 8.19 -5.75 -12.45
N ALA A 138 7.46 -6.73 -12.98
CA ALA A 138 7.25 -6.90 -14.42
C ALA A 138 6.56 -5.68 -15.02
N SER A 139 5.51 -5.16 -14.37
CA SER A 139 4.82 -3.94 -14.77
C SER A 139 5.74 -2.71 -14.77
N LYS A 140 6.58 -2.53 -13.73
CA LYS A 140 7.55 -1.43 -13.67
C LYS A 140 8.62 -1.51 -14.76
N VAL A 141 9.14 -2.70 -15.02
CA VAL A 141 10.09 -2.92 -16.11
C VAL A 141 9.44 -2.61 -17.45
N LEU A 142 8.20 -3.07 -17.66
CA LEU A 142 7.47 -2.82 -18.89
C LEU A 142 7.13 -1.33 -19.09
N GLU A 143 6.77 -0.64 -18.02
CA GLU A 143 6.58 0.82 -18.03
C GLU A 143 7.85 1.57 -18.45
N GLY A 144 9.03 1.12 -18.01
CA GLY A 144 10.30 1.71 -18.45
C GLY A 144 10.72 1.34 -19.88
N LEU A 145 10.14 0.28 -20.46
CA LEU A 145 10.45 -0.19 -21.82
C LEU A 145 9.48 0.37 -22.86
N LEU A 146 8.23 0.61 -22.47
CA LEU A 146 7.23 1.20 -23.34
C LEU A 146 7.45 2.72 -23.39
N PRO A 147 7.62 3.32 -24.58
CA PRO A 147 7.70 4.77 -24.66
C PRO A 147 6.39 5.38 -24.16
N ASP A 148 6.49 6.45 -23.38
CA ASP A 148 5.34 7.34 -23.21
C ASP A 148 4.98 7.87 -24.59
N GLU A 149 3.71 7.78 -25.00
CA GLU A 149 3.24 8.44 -26.21
C GLU A 149 3.64 9.91 -26.10
N THR A 150 4.69 10.26 -26.84
CA THR A 150 5.35 11.54 -26.73
C THR A 150 4.34 12.63 -27.00
N VAL A 151 4.27 13.57 -26.07
CA VAL A 151 3.77 14.94 -26.25
C VAL A 151 3.94 15.34 -27.72
N PRO A 152 2.89 15.75 -28.44
CA PRO A 152 3.01 16.15 -29.83
C PRO A 152 4.12 17.20 -29.93
N GLN A 153 5.14 16.88 -30.72
CA GLN A 153 6.23 17.81 -31.02
C GLN A 153 5.59 19.04 -31.66
N HIS A 154 5.47 20.13 -30.90
CA HIS A 154 5.12 21.44 -31.45
C HIS A 154 6.23 21.82 -32.43
N HIS A 155 6.02 21.49 -33.70
CA HIS A 155 6.73 22.12 -34.79
C HIS A 155 6.62 23.63 -34.62
N HIS A 156 7.75 24.25 -34.31
CA HIS A 156 7.91 25.69 -34.17
C HIS A 156 7.61 26.39 -35.49
N ASN A 157 6.33 26.59 -35.80
CA ASN A 157 5.89 27.50 -36.83
C ASN A 157 5.50 28.80 -36.14
N ARG A 158 6.49 29.69 -35.97
CA ARG A 158 6.25 31.09 -35.62
C ARG A 158 5.32 31.72 -36.65
N ARG A 159 4.03 31.86 -36.35
CA ARG A 159 3.16 32.86 -36.98
C ARG A 159 2.13 33.36 -35.96
N ASN A 160 2.36 34.62 -35.56
CA ASN A 160 1.43 35.70 -35.22
C ASN A 160 0.23 35.41 -34.28
N HIS A 161 0.40 35.92 -33.05
CA HIS A 161 -0.53 36.74 -32.25
C HIS A 161 -2.04 36.61 -32.47
N ASP A 162 -2.73 36.08 -31.46
CA ASP A 162 -3.94 36.67 -30.86
C ASP A 162 -4.00 36.28 -29.37
N PRO A 163 -4.24 37.21 -28.42
CA PRO A 163 -4.44 36.90 -27.01
C PRO A 163 -5.94 36.80 -26.75
N ASP A 164 -6.48 35.60 -26.63
CA ASP A 164 -7.73 35.27 -25.91
C ASP A 164 -8.23 33.89 -26.37
N THR A 165 -7.55 32.84 -25.94
CA THR A 165 -8.17 31.51 -25.82
C THR A 165 -7.49 30.78 -24.69
N GLU A 166 -8.18 30.72 -23.55
CA GLU A 166 -7.77 30.03 -22.34
C GLU A 166 -7.87 28.51 -22.59
N GLU A 167 -6.77 27.92 -23.05
CA GLU A 167 -6.66 26.48 -23.27
C GLU A 167 -6.41 25.78 -21.93
N ILE A 168 -7.41 25.03 -21.46
CA ILE A 168 -7.34 24.21 -20.25
C ILE A 168 -6.27 23.13 -20.47
N GLN A 169 -5.09 23.35 -19.92
CA GLN A 169 -4.11 22.27 -19.71
C GLN A 169 -4.62 21.35 -18.60
N PRO A 170 -4.80 20.04 -18.80
CA PRO A 170 -4.83 19.12 -17.68
C PRO A 170 -3.39 18.98 -17.18
N GLY A 171 -2.99 19.95 -16.35
CA GLY A 171 -1.74 19.94 -15.63
C GLY A 171 -1.68 18.70 -14.74
N LEU A 172 -0.70 17.85 -15.04
CA LEU A 172 0.23 17.25 -14.07
C LEU A 172 -0.12 17.61 -12.61
N GLY A 173 -0.86 16.73 -11.92
CA GLY A 173 -1.28 17.01 -10.55
C GLY A 173 -1.87 15.85 -9.76
N PHE A 174 -1.92 14.64 -10.31
CA PHE A 174 -2.31 13.45 -9.56
C PHE A 174 -1.15 12.47 -9.53
N THR A 175 -0.13 12.82 -8.75
CA THR A 175 0.67 11.79 -8.07
C THR A 175 -0.28 11.07 -7.13
N PHE A 176 -0.97 10.05 -7.65
CA PHE A 176 -1.55 9.03 -6.81
C PHE A 176 -0.40 8.46 -6.00
N VAL A 177 -0.37 8.85 -4.72
CA VAL A 177 0.46 8.23 -3.70
C VAL A 177 0.04 6.76 -3.70
N TRP A 178 0.79 5.95 -4.45
CA TRP A 178 0.72 4.51 -4.36
C TRP A 178 0.83 4.16 -2.88
N PRO A 179 -0.06 3.31 -2.31
CA PRO A 179 0.15 2.82 -0.96
C PRO A 179 1.50 2.13 -0.99
N ARG A 180 2.46 2.68 -0.26
CA ARG A 180 3.83 2.19 -0.15
C ARG A 180 3.72 0.77 0.37
N LEU A 181 3.63 -0.20 -0.53
CA LEU A 181 3.60 -1.61 -0.21
C LEU A 181 5.03 -1.90 0.27
N HIS A 182 5.23 -1.76 1.58
CA HIS A 182 6.41 -2.18 2.29
C HIS A 182 6.42 -3.71 2.22
N ILE A 183 6.83 -4.22 1.07
CA ILE A 183 7.17 -5.63 0.89
C ILE A 183 8.49 -5.81 1.64
N TYR A 184 8.39 -6.22 2.90
CA TYR A 184 9.52 -6.76 3.64
C TYR A 184 9.99 -8.04 2.95
N THR A 185 11.28 -8.07 2.60
CA THR A 185 12.03 -9.27 2.21
C THR A 185 12.20 -10.23 3.36
#